data_AF-A0A9D6GBM8-F1
#
_entry.id   AF-A0A9D6GBM8-F1
#
_cell.length_a   1.000
_cell.length_b   1.000
_cell.length_c   1.000
_cell.angle_alpha   90.00
_cell.angle_beta   90.00
_cell.angle_gamma   90.00
#
_symmetry.space_group_name_H-M   'P 1'
#
loop_
_entity.id
_entity.type
_entity.pdbx_description
1 polymer ?
#
loop_
_entity_poly.entity_id
_entity_poly.type
_entity_poly.pdbx_seq_one_letter_code
_entity_poly.pdbx_strand_id
1 'polypeptide(L)'
;MFEFVQKLSLGVAITALAAAASTPALSAPPSDWSQVPAKTVKLFYPGQSSYQWLRSPEHKRADKKVKAGDSCVSCHEGEEAEMGQKIVTGKKLEPHPIPGKPATIDLAVQAAHDNDNLYLRFQWKTGNDFPGSAYPHFRFDGKAWKSYGWPRLDDDVWKDNKPAIYEDRLTIMLDDDKVPGFKNQGCWLTCHDGMRDMPK
;
A
#
# COMPACT_ATOMS: atom_id res chain seq x y z
N MET A 1 37.00 -82.42 9.27
CA MET A 1 37.64 -82.59 7.96
C MET A 1 37.37 -81.31 7.16
N PHE A 2 38.44 -80.60 6.80
CA PHE A 2 38.57 -79.31 6.08
C PHE A 2 38.03 -78.05 6.79
N GLU A 3 38.77 -77.02 7.20
CA GLU A 3 39.98 -76.25 6.75
C GLU A 3 39.60 -74.84 6.24
N PHE A 4 40.20 -73.80 6.88
CA PHE A 4 40.79 -72.56 6.29
C PHE A 4 39.80 -71.57 5.58
N VAL A 5 39.80 -70.22 5.65
CA VAL A 5 40.73 -69.15 6.06
C VAL A 5 39.95 -67.85 6.34
N GLN A 6 40.44 -67.12 7.33
CA GLN A 6 40.37 -65.68 7.57
C GLN A 6 40.25 -64.76 6.32
N LYS A 7 39.32 -63.79 6.36
CA LYS A 7 39.52 -62.49 5.71
C LYS A 7 39.01 -61.36 6.61
N LEU A 8 39.97 -60.57 7.10
CA LEU A 8 39.77 -59.20 7.54
C LEU A 8 39.00 -58.42 6.46
N SER A 9 38.00 -57.64 6.84
CA SER A 9 37.46 -56.58 6.01
C SER A 9 37.25 -55.35 6.89
N LEU A 10 37.93 -54.28 6.51
CA LEU A 10 37.95 -52.95 7.10
C LEU A 10 36.58 -52.50 7.63
N GLY A 11 36.52 -52.17 8.92
CA GLY A 11 35.46 -51.32 9.46
C GLY A 11 35.63 -49.90 8.93
N VAL A 12 34.81 -49.50 7.97
CA VAL A 12 34.65 -48.09 7.62
C VAL A 12 33.80 -47.45 8.72
N ALA A 13 34.45 -46.81 9.67
CA ALA A 13 33.76 -45.89 10.58
C ALA A 13 33.33 -44.66 9.77
N ILE A 14 32.08 -44.65 9.32
CA ILE A 14 31.44 -43.45 8.77
C ILE A 14 31.14 -42.54 9.97
N THR A 15 32.06 -41.64 10.28
CA THR A 15 31.80 -40.53 11.20
C THR A 15 30.82 -39.60 10.50
N ALA A 16 29.53 -39.71 10.84
CA ALA A 16 28.51 -38.76 10.38
C ALA A 16 28.81 -37.40 11.01
N LEU A 17 29.48 -36.54 10.25
CA LEU A 17 29.68 -35.14 10.62
C LEU A 17 28.34 -34.44 10.46
N ALA A 18 27.58 -34.34 11.56
CA ALA A 18 26.38 -33.51 11.63
C ALA A 18 26.82 -32.05 11.52
N ALA A 19 26.85 -31.52 10.30
CA ALA A 19 26.97 -30.09 10.07
C ALA A 19 25.69 -29.44 10.62
N ALA A 20 25.78 -28.89 11.83
CA ALA A 20 24.79 -27.95 12.33
C ALA A 20 24.88 -26.71 11.45
N ALA A 21 24.11 -26.69 10.35
CA ALA A 21 23.89 -25.50 9.58
C ALA A 21 23.09 -24.54 10.46
N SER A 22 23.79 -23.58 11.06
CA SER A 22 23.19 -22.43 11.72
C SER A 22 22.46 -21.62 10.65
N THR A 23 21.22 -22.00 10.32
CA THR A 23 20.33 -21.12 9.57
C THR A 23 20.15 -19.88 10.44
N PRO A 24 20.48 -18.67 9.97
CA PRO A 24 20.16 -17.47 10.73
C PRO A 24 18.67 -17.51 11.04
N ALA A 25 18.32 -17.39 12.32
CA ALA A 25 16.93 -17.23 12.73
C ALA A 25 16.44 -15.94 12.09
N LEU A 26 15.74 -16.07 10.96
CA LEU A 26 15.09 -14.94 10.32
C LEU A 26 14.07 -14.41 11.32
N SER A 27 14.14 -13.12 11.62
CA SER A 27 13.20 -12.48 12.51
C SER A 27 11.77 -12.69 11.99
N ALA A 28 10.89 -13.21 12.83
CA ALA A 28 9.52 -13.51 12.46
C ALA A 28 8.59 -12.44 13.06
N PRO A 29 7.60 -11.93 12.29
CA PRO A 29 6.57 -11.08 12.86
C PRO A 29 5.82 -11.81 13.99
N PRO A 30 5.09 -11.09 14.85
CA PRO A 30 4.24 -11.70 15.87
C PRO A 30 3.43 -12.87 15.30
N SER A 31 3.58 -14.04 15.93
CA SER A 31 2.86 -15.26 15.53
C SER A 31 1.36 -15.14 15.75
N ASP A 32 0.96 -14.31 16.72
CA ASP A 32 -0.42 -13.94 17.00
C ASP A 32 -0.57 -12.42 17.07
N TRP A 33 -1.15 -11.84 16.03
CA TRP A 33 -1.45 -10.41 15.95
C TRP A 33 -2.68 -10.01 16.78
N SER A 34 -3.48 -10.94 17.31
CA SER A 34 -4.66 -10.59 18.12
C SER A 34 -4.28 -9.89 19.44
N GLN A 35 -3.05 -10.11 19.91
CA GLN A 35 -2.49 -9.47 21.11
C GLN A 35 -1.91 -8.09 20.85
N VAL A 36 -1.74 -7.69 19.58
CA VAL A 36 -1.24 -6.37 19.20
C VAL A 36 -2.44 -5.44 19.01
N PRO A 37 -2.52 -4.29 19.71
CA PRO A 37 -3.64 -3.37 19.54
C PRO A 37 -3.77 -2.88 18.09
N ALA A 38 -4.96 -2.99 17.51
CA ALA A 38 -5.27 -2.44 16.20
C ALA A 38 -5.84 -1.02 16.33
N LYS A 39 -5.26 -0.09 15.57
CA LYS A 39 -5.81 1.26 15.38
C LYS A 39 -6.45 1.33 14.00
N THR A 40 -7.73 1.72 13.95
CA THR A 40 -8.40 1.99 12.68
C THR A 40 -8.15 3.43 12.26
N VAL A 41 -7.58 3.62 11.09
CA VAL A 41 -7.39 4.91 10.42
C VAL A 41 -8.36 4.97 9.25
N LYS A 42 -9.27 5.95 9.28
CA LYS A 42 -10.20 6.17 8.18
C LYS A 42 -9.51 6.96 7.08
N LEU A 43 -9.29 6.33 5.94
CA LEU A 43 -8.80 6.97 4.72
C LEU A 43 -9.98 7.47 3.90
N PHE A 44 -9.79 8.58 3.18
CA PHE A 44 -10.77 9.09 2.22
C PHE A 44 -10.19 9.18 0.83
N TYR A 45 -11.08 9.22 -0.17
CA TYR A 45 -10.73 9.41 -1.57
C TYR A 45 -10.31 10.87 -1.82
N PRO A 46 -9.02 11.16 -2.11
CA PRO A 46 -8.50 12.53 -2.13
C PRO A 46 -8.74 13.26 -3.46
N GLY A 47 -9.01 12.53 -4.54
CA GLY A 47 -9.08 13.08 -5.89
C GLY A 47 -7.77 13.75 -6.30
N GLN A 48 -7.87 14.73 -7.19
CA GLN A 48 -6.77 15.53 -7.72
C GLN A 48 -6.54 16.80 -6.89
N SER A 49 -6.13 16.64 -5.63
CA SER A 49 -5.78 17.75 -4.73
C SER A 49 -4.25 17.92 -4.61
N SER A 50 -3.65 18.87 -5.34
CA SER A 50 -2.21 19.16 -5.22
C SER A 50 -1.92 19.98 -3.97
N TYR A 51 -0.66 19.99 -3.55
CA TYR A 51 -0.17 20.86 -2.50
C TYR A 51 -0.28 22.34 -2.89
N GLN A 52 -0.08 22.65 -4.17
CA GLN A 52 -0.29 23.97 -4.75
C GLN A 52 -1.75 24.40 -4.57
N TRP A 53 -2.70 23.53 -4.91
CA TRP A 53 -4.13 23.79 -4.70
C TRP A 53 -4.48 23.95 -3.21
N LEU A 54 -3.95 23.09 -2.33
CA LEU A 54 -4.17 23.22 -0.88
C LEU A 54 -3.69 24.55 -0.31
N ARG A 55 -2.70 25.16 -0.95
CA ARG A 55 -2.11 26.46 -0.60
C ARG A 55 -2.65 27.60 -1.45
N SER A 56 -3.60 27.36 -2.35
CA SER A 56 -4.18 28.40 -3.19
C SER A 56 -5.55 28.85 -2.64
N PRO A 57 -6.03 30.06 -2.97
CA PRO A 57 -7.33 30.57 -2.48
C PRO A 57 -8.54 29.65 -2.74
N GLU A 58 -8.41 28.74 -3.70
CA GLU A 58 -9.38 27.69 -4.05
C GLU A 58 -9.59 26.69 -2.89
N HIS A 59 -8.58 26.50 -2.03
CA HIS A 59 -8.74 25.85 -0.72
C HIS A 59 -9.31 26.84 0.31
N LYS A 60 -10.56 27.25 0.02
CA LYS A 60 -11.30 28.33 0.67
C LYS A 60 -11.13 28.35 2.18
N ARG A 61 -10.72 29.52 2.70
CA ARG A 61 -10.59 29.82 4.15
C ARG A 61 -9.53 28.98 4.90
N ALA A 62 -8.76 28.16 4.19
CA ALA A 62 -7.76 27.29 4.79
C ALA A 62 -6.37 27.42 4.13
N ASP A 63 -6.26 27.98 2.93
CA ASP A 63 -4.99 28.17 2.20
C ASP A 63 -3.88 28.84 3.04
N LYS A 64 -4.22 29.90 3.78
CA LYS A 64 -3.27 30.60 4.67
C LYS A 64 -2.81 29.72 5.83
N LYS A 65 -3.70 28.87 6.35
CA LYS A 65 -3.39 27.93 7.44
C LYS A 65 -2.46 26.82 6.95
N VAL A 66 -2.73 26.27 5.77
CA VAL A 66 -1.83 25.29 5.13
C VAL A 66 -0.46 25.91 4.85
N LYS A 67 -0.39 27.14 4.34
CA LYS A 67 0.89 27.85 4.16
C LYS A 67 1.67 28.05 5.46
N ALA A 68 0.97 28.23 6.58
CA ALA A 68 1.56 28.38 7.91
C ALA A 68 2.00 27.04 8.54
N GLY A 69 1.67 25.90 7.93
CA GLY A 69 2.05 24.58 8.43
C GLY A 69 0.98 23.89 9.29
N ASP A 70 -0.25 24.42 9.34
CA ASP A 70 -1.35 23.77 10.07
C ASP A 70 -1.66 22.40 9.44
N SER A 71 -2.13 21.47 10.29
CA SER A 71 -2.47 20.11 9.88
C SER A 71 -3.79 20.05 9.12
N CYS A 72 -3.98 19.02 8.30
CA CYS A 72 -5.26 18.81 7.62
C CYS A 72 -6.41 18.57 8.64
N VAL A 73 -6.11 17.80 9.69
CA VAL A 73 -7.10 17.39 10.70
C VAL A 73 -7.54 18.53 11.61
N SER A 74 -6.76 19.60 11.78
CA SER A 74 -7.20 20.74 12.58
C SER A 74 -8.44 21.45 12.01
N CYS A 75 -8.77 21.21 10.75
CA CYS A 75 -9.98 21.70 10.09
C CYS A 75 -10.92 20.57 9.65
N HIS A 76 -10.39 19.38 9.32
CA HIS A 76 -11.14 18.30 8.67
C HIS A 76 -11.28 17.02 9.52
N GLU A 77 -11.03 17.08 10.82
CA GLU A 77 -11.24 15.94 11.72
C GLU A 77 -12.69 15.45 11.67
N GLY A 78 -12.88 14.17 11.33
CA GLY A 78 -14.20 13.53 11.25
C GLY A 78 -14.96 13.79 9.94
N GLU A 79 -14.42 14.58 9.01
CA GLU A 79 -15.06 14.91 7.74
C GLU A 79 -14.71 13.91 6.61
N GLU A 80 -13.91 12.88 6.87
CA GLU A 80 -13.34 11.99 5.86
C GLU A 80 -14.41 11.34 4.98
N ALA A 81 -15.51 10.89 5.57
CA ALA A 81 -16.62 10.26 4.85
C ALA A 81 -17.36 11.24 3.93
N GLU A 82 -17.65 12.45 4.42
CA GLU A 82 -18.35 13.46 3.64
C GLU A 82 -17.47 14.01 2.51
N MET A 83 -16.20 14.29 2.81
CA MET A 83 -15.21 14.72 1.82
C MET A 83 -15.02 13.66 0.75
N GLY A 84 -14.74 12.41 1.15
CA GLY A 84 -14.58 11.29 0.23
C GLY A 84 -15.77 11.12 -0.69
N GLN A 85 -17.01 11.22 -0.17
CA GLN A 85 -18.22 11.09 -0.98
C GLN A 85 -18.39 12.25 -1.98
N LYS A 86 -18.11 13.49 -1.56
CA LYS A 86 -18.17 14.65 -2.46
C LYS A 86 -17.14 14.53 -3.58
N ILE A 87 -15.93 14.07 -3.27
CA ILE A 87 -14.84 13.99 -4.24
C ILE A 87 -15.07 12.81 -5.19
N VAL A 88 -15.34 11.61 -4.67
CA VAL A 88 -15.47 10.39 -5.51
C VAL A 88 -16.61 10.49 -6.53
N THR A 89 -17.64 11.28 -6.24
CA THR A 89 -18.77 11.53 -7.15
C THR A 89 -18.51 12.60 -8.20
N GLY A 90 -17.32 13.22 -8.20
CA GLY A 90 -16.96 14.27 -9.16
C GLY A 90 -17.50 15.65 -8.82
N LYS A 91 -18.15 15.85 -7.66
CA LYS A 91 -18.65 17.18 -7.27
C LYS A 91 -17.52 18.17 -7.01
N LYS A 92 -16.32 17.68 -6.66
CA LYS A 92 -15.14 18.50 -6.40
C LYS A 92 -13.88 17.66 -6.64
N LEU A 93 -12.83 18.26 -7.19
CA LEU A 93 -11.48 17.68 -7.27
C LEU A 93 -11.36 16.35 -8.04
N GLU A 94 -12.38 15.92 -8.77
CA GLU A 94 -12.34 14.68 -9.54
C GLU A 94 -13.03 14.90 -10.88
N PRO A 95 -12.29 15.25 -11.95
CA PRO A 95 -12.87 15.56 -13.26
C PRO A 95 -13.39 14.33 -13.98
N HIS A 96 -12.88 13.14 -13.67
CA HIS A 96 -13.22 11.88 -14.33
C HIS A 96 -13.62 10.82 -13.29
N PRO A 97 -14.78 10.99 -12.61
CA PRO A 97 -15.23 10.06 -11.58
C PRO A 97 -15.43 8.66 -12.15
N ILE A 98 -15.05 7.65 -11.37
CA ILE A 98 -15.17 6.24 -11.79
C ILE A 98 -16.23 5.56 -10.94
N PRO A 99 -17.28 4.99 -11.58
CA PRO A 99 -18.35 4.31 -10.88
C PRO A 99 -17.83 3.21 -9.94
N GLY A 100 -18.48 3.09 -8.77
CA GLY A 100 -18.19 2.03 -7.80
C GLY A 100 -16.95 2.25 -6.93
N LYS A 101 -16.24 3.37 -7.07
CA LYS A 101 -15.12 3.68 -6.18
C LYS A 101 -15.57 3.96 -4.74
N PRO A 102 -14.89 3.40 -3.72
CA PRO A 102 -15.22 3.70 -2.34
C PRO A 102 -14.81 5.14 -1.99
N ALA A 103 -15.69 5.85 -1.31
CA ALA A 103 -15.40 7.17 -0.75
C ALA A 103 -14.36 7.11 0.38
N THR A 104 -14.38 6.04 1.15
CA THR A 104 -13.50 5.81 2.29
C THR A 104 -13.07 4.36 2.39
N ILE A 105 -11.95 4.14 3.06
CA ILE A 105 -11.44 2.83 3.41
C ILE A 105 -11.02 2.88 4.87
N ASP A 106 -11.51 1.94 5.68
CA ASP A 106 -11.03 1.75 7.05
C ASP A 106 -9.78 0.87 7.03
N LEU A 107 -8.64 1.47 7.34
CA LEU A 107 -7.34 0.82 7.41
C LEU A 107 -7.06 0.44 8.87
N ALA A 108 -7.05 -0.85 9.17
CA ALA A 108 -6.54 -1.34 10.44
C ALA A 108 -5.00 -1.38 10.38
N VAL A 109 -4.38 -0.71 11.35
CA VAL A 109 -2.93 -0.60 11.51
C VAL A 109 -2.53 -1.23 12.83
N GLN A 110 -1.55 -2.12 12.79
CA GLN A 110 -0.91 -2.69 13.96
C GLN A 110 0.60 -2.53 13.81
N ALA A 111 1.26 -2.22 14.92
CA ALA A 111 2.71 -2.10 14.98
C ALA A 111 3.23 -2.90 16.19
N ALA A 112 4.28 -3.66 15.97
CA ALA A 112 5.02 -4.40 17.00
C ALA A 112 6.51 -4.27 16.69
N HIS A 113 7.37 -4.46 17.69
CA HIS A 113 8.80 -4.44 17.46
C HIS A 113 9.51 -5.40 18.43
N ASP A 114 10.73 -5.79 18.05
CA ASP A 114 11.71 -6.37 18.95
C ASP A 114 12.94 -5.44 19.03
N ASN A 115 14.12 -5.98 19.36
CA ASN A 115 15.36 -5.20 19.45
C ASN A 115 15.92 -4.82 18.07
N ASP A 116 15.56 -5.57 17.03
CA ASP A 116 16.19 -5.52 15.71
C ASP A 116 15.22 -5.07 14.61
N ASN A 117 13.92 -5.30 14.80
CA ASN A 117 12.92 -5.14 13.74
C ASN A 117 11.66 -4.39 14.20
N LEU A 118 11.12 -3.59 13.28
CA LEU A 118 9.77 -3.05 13.32
C LEU A 118 8.86 -3.87 12.40
N TYR A 119 7.76 -4.38 12.95
CA TYR A 119 6.73 -5.09 12.23
C TYR A 119 5.50 -4.22 12.08
N LEU A 120 5.06 -4.02 10.84
CA LEU A 120 3.85 -3.27 10.51
C LEU A 120 2.86 -4.19 9.82
N ARG A 121 1.61 -4.21 10.30
CA ARG A 121 0.52 -4.93 9.67
C ARG A 121 -0.60 -3.97 9.30
N PHE A 122 -1.02 -4.09 8.05
CA PHE A 122 -2.07 -3.27 7.45
C PHE A 122 -3.14 -4.18 6.91
N GLN A 123 -4.39 -3.87 7.24
CA GLN A 123 -5.53 -4.63 6.75
C GLN A 123 -6.65 -3.69 6.36
N TRP A 124 -7.23 -3.93 5.19
CA TRP A 124 -8.42 -3.26 4.70
C TRP A 124 -9.24 -4.27 3.91
N LYS A 125 -10.53 -3.97 3.74
CA LYS A 125 -11.38 -4.73 2.83
C LYS A 125 -11.17 -4.22 1.41
N THR A 126 -10.73 -5.08 0.50
CA THR A 126 -10.66 -4.74 -0.92
C THR A 126 -12.05 -4.47 -1.49
N GLY A 127 -12.13 -3.60 -2.49
CA GLY A 127 -13.36 -3.36 -3.25
C GLY A 127 -13.62 -4.40 -4.35
N ASN A 128 -12.65 -5.28 -4.61
CA ASN A 128 -12.78 -6.34 -5.60
C ASN A 128 -13.22 -7.66 -4.94
N ASP A 129 -13.85 -8.55 -5.72
CA ASP A 129 -14.13 -9.93 -5.28
C ASP A 129 -12.88 -10.83 -5.31
N PHE A 130 -11.73 -10.27 -5.68
CA PHE A 130 -10.44 -10.93 -5.79
C PHE A 130 -9.34 -10.04 -5.19
N PRO A 131 -8.15 -10.58 -4.83
CA PRO A 131 -7.03 -9.77 -4.37
C PRO A 131 -6.64 -8.73 -5.43
N GLY A 132 -6.57 -7.44 -5.07
CA GLY A 132 -6.19 -6.34 -5.97
C GLY A 132 -4.70 -6.34 -6.36
N SER A 133 -4.10 -7.49 -6.67
CA SER A 133 -2.66 -7.65 -6.87
C SER A 133 -2.24 -7.71 -8.35
N ALA A 134 -3.10 -7.33 -9.29
CA ALA A 134 -2.87 -7.61 -10.70
C ALA A 134 -2.01 -6.52 -11.39
N TYR A 135 -0.82 -6.90 -11.87
CA TYR A 135 -0.03 -6.23 -12.93
C TYR A 135 0.85 -7.29 -13.61
N PRO A 136 1.11 -7.28 -14.94
CA PRO A 136 0.42 -6.61 -16.05
C PRO A 136 -0.74 -7.45 -16.64
N HIS A 137 -1.68 -6.79 -17.31
CA HIS A 137 -2.98 -7.39 -17.66
C HIS A 137 -3.02 -7.95 -19.06
N PHE A 138 -2.46 -9.13 -19.26
CA PHE A 138 -2.94 -9.98 -20.34
C PHE A 138 -4.07 -10.85 -19.79
N ARG A 139 -5.24 -10.81 -20.43
CA ARG A 139 -6.33 -11.75 -20.18
C ARG A 139 -6.50 -12.65 -21.39
N PHE A 140 -6.58 -13.96 -21.14
CA PHE A 140 -6.90 -14.91 -22.19
C PHE A 140 -8.40 -14.85 -22.48
N ASP A 141 -8.78 -14.55 -23.72
CA ASP A 141 -10.19 -14.44 -24.16
C ASP A 141 -10.80 -15.77 -24.61
N GLY A 142 -10.09 -16.89 -24.37
CA GLY A 142 -10.42 -18.21 -24.90
C GLY A 142 -9.69 -18.54 -26.20
N LYS A 143 -9.04 -17.57 -26.86
CA LYS A 143 -8.27 -17.77 -28.10
C LYS A 143 -6.85 -17.20 -28.03
N ALA A 144 -6.70 -16.01 -27.46
CA ALA A 144 -5.42 -15.33 -27.36
C ALA A 144 -5.30 -14.50 -26.08
N TRP A 145 -4.07 -14.29 -25.65
CA TRP A 145 -3.74 -13.32 -24.61
C TRP A 145 -3.85 -11.91 -25.20
N LYS A 146 -4.68 -11.07 -24.59
CA LYS A 146 -4.87 -9.67 -24.99
C LYS A 146 -4.70 -8.75 -23.80
N SER A 147 -4.18 -7.55 -24.05
CA SER A 147 -4.18 -6.49 -23.05
C SER A 147 -5.61 -6.26 -22.53
N TYR A 148 -5.77 -6.14 -21.22
CA TYR A 148 -7.06 -5.95 -20.56
C TYR A 148 -7.02 -4.77 -19.60
N GLY A 149 -7.72 -3.70 -19.98
CA GLY A 149 -7.84 -2.48 -19.20
C GLY A 149 -6.58 -1.61 -19.19
N TRP A 150 -6.71 -0.44 -18.59
CA TRP A 150 -5.72 0.64 -18.63
C TRP A 150 -5.60 1.36 -17.29
N PRO A 151 -4.52 2.13 -17.05
CA PRO A 151 -4.42 3.00 -15.90
C PRO A 151 -5.65 3.90 -15.79
N ARG A 152 -6.12 4.15 -14.57
CA ARG A 152 -7.31 4.97 -14.30
C ARG A 152 -7.37 6.24 -15.13
N LEU A 153 -6.24 6.93 -15.24
CA LEU A 153 -6.17 8.28 -15.81
C LEU A 153 -5.83 8.27 -17.31
N ASP A 154 -5.89 7.11 -17.94
CA ASP A 154 -5.65 6.96 -19.37
C ASP A 154 -6.89 7.41 -20.18
N ASP A 155 -6.63 8.04 -21.32
CA ASP A 155 -7.67 8.48 -22.25
C ASP A 155 -8.59 7.32 -22.68
N ASP A 156 -8.05 6.10 -22.83
CA ASP A 156 -8.82 4.91 -23.18
C ASP A 156 -9.89 4.58 -22.11
N VAL A 157 -9.60 4.84 -20.82
CA VAL A 157 -10.56 4.61 -19.74
C VAL A 157 -11.69 5.62 -19.81
N TRP A 158 -11.37 6.90 -20.02
CA TRP A 158 -12.36 7.98 -19.89
C TRP A 158 -13.10 8.31 -21.17
N LYS A 159 -12.44 8.21 -22.33
CA LYS A 159 -13.01 8.52 -23.65
C LYS A 159 -13.66 7.28 -24.26
N ASP A 160 -13.02 6.13 -24.12
CA ASP A 160 -13.43 4.88 -24.78
C ASP A 160 -14.08 3.87 -23.83
N ASN A 161 -14.31 4.25 -22.57
CA ASN A 161 -14.93 3.44 -21.53
C ASN A 161 -14.26 2.05 -21.37
N LYS A 162 -12.93 1.99 -21.58
CA LYS A 162 -12.17 0.77 -21.31
C LYS A 162 -12.12 0.52 -19.80
N PRO A 163 -12.01 -0.75 -19.36
CA PRO A 163 -11.91 -1.07 -17.94
C PRO A 163 -10.71 -0.36 -17.29
N ALA A 164 -10.95 0.44 -16.25
CA ALA A 164 -9.91 0.92 -15.37
C ALA A 164 -9.43 -0.24 -14.51
N ILE A 165 -8.13 -0.55 -14.52
CA ILE A 165 -7.59 -1.56 -13.60
C ILE A 165 -7.03 -0.89 -12.36
N TYR A 166 -7.34 -1.49 -11.21
CA TYR A 166 -6.90 -1.05 -9.91
C TYR A 166 -6.19 -2.17 -9.19
N GLU A 167 -4.91 -1.92 -8.92
CA GLU A 167 -4.25 -2.60 -7.84
C GLU A 167 -4.62 -1.91 -6.53
N ASP A 168 -4.86 -2.72 -5.50
CA ASP A 168 -4.81 -2.23 -4.14
C ASP A 168 -3.35 -1.98 -3.81
N ARG A 169 -3.00 -0.72 -3.58
CA ARG A 169 -1.66 -0.30 -3.19
C ARG A 169 -1.73 0.48 -1.90
N LEU A 170 -0.77 0.19 -1.02
CA LEU A 170 -0.53 0.95 0.19
C LEU A 170 0.86 1.59 0.08
N THR A 171 0.92 2.88 0.38
CA THR A 171 2.18 3.61 0.49
C THR A 171 2.34 4.11 1.91
N ILE A 172 3.54 3.98 2.47
CA ILE A 172 3.90 4.48 3.79
C ILE A 172 5.06 5.45 3.59
N MET A 173 5.03 6.56 4.32
CA MET A 173 6.11 7.53 4.36
C MET A 173 6.53 7.71 5.83
N LEU A 174 7.83 7.64 6.08
CA LEU A 174 8.44 7.81 7.38
C LEU A 174 9.39 9.02 7.29
N ASP A 175 9.36 9.86 8.31
CA ASP A 175 10.19 11.06 8.43
C ASP A 175 10.81 11.10 9.83
N ASP A 176 12.04 11.58 9.91
CA ASP A 176 12.79 11.76 11.15
C ASP A 176 12.69 13.21 11.67
N ASP A 177 11.54 13.85 11.42
CA ASP A 177 11.24 15.26 11.69
C ASP A 177 12.13 16.26 10.92
N LYS A 178 12.82 15.84 9.86
CA LYS A 178 13.68 16.72 9.05
C LYS A 178 13.00 17.31 7.83
N VAL A 179 11.89 16.74 7.37
CA VAL A 179 11.12 17.31 6.25
C VAL A 179 10.15 18.37 6.80
N PRO A 180 10.35 19.66 6.49
CA PRO A 180 9.51 20.73 7.04
C PRO A 180 8.03 20.51 6.70
N GLY A 181 7.18 20.51 7.73
CA GLY A 181 5.74 20.36 7.59
C GLY A 181 5.25 18.91 7.46
N PHE A 182 6.12 17.91 7.33
CA PHE A 182 5.70 16.52 7.10
C PHE A 182 4.85 15.98 8.25
N LYS A 183 5.25 16.27 9.49
CA LYS A 183 4.48 15.93 10.69
C LYS A 183 3.01 16.37 10.65
N ASN A 184 2.71 17.52 10.02
CA ASN A 184 1.36 18.09 10.00
C ASN A 184 0.61 17.84 8.68
N GLN A 185 1.34 17.74 7.56
CA GLN A 185 0.77 17.75 6.20
C GLN A 185 1.03 16.45 5.43
N GLY A 186 1.87 15.57 5.97
CA GLY A 186 2.11 14.21 5.50
C GLY A 186 2.44 14.12 4.02
N CYS A 187 1.87 13.12 3.36
CA CYS A 187 2.15 12.82 1.96
C CYS A 187 1.74 13.92 0.98
N TRP A 188 0.83 14.84 1.35
CA TRP A 188 0.43 15.93 0.46
C TRP A 188 1.58 16.83 0.06
N LEU A 189 2.65 16.93 0.85
CA LEU A 189 3.88 17.64 0.48
C LEU A 189 4.49 17.15 -0.84
N THR A 190 4.21 15.90 -1.20
CA THR A 190 4.71 15.26 -2.42
C THR A 190 3.73 15.33 -3.60
N CYS A 191 2.48 15.74 -3.34
CA CYS A 191 1.43 15.83 -4.36
C CYS A 191 1.56 17.16 -5.13
N HIS A 192 2.24 17.18 -6.27
CA HIS A 192 2.46 18.41 -7.04
C HIS A 192 1.68 18.45 -8.36
N ASP A 193 1.36 19.65 -8.86
CA ASP A 193 0.72 19.89 -10.17
C ASP A 193 1.52 19.35 -11.38
N GLY A 194 2.83 19.17 -11.22
CA GLY A 194 3.68 18.50 -12.23
C GLY A 194 3.57 16.97 -12.23
N MET A 195 2.79 16.36 -11.34
CA MET A 195 2.60 14.91 -11.35
C MET A 195 1.74 14.53 -12.54
N ARG A 196 1.92 13.29 -13.01
CA ARG A 196 1.10 12.77 -14.10
C ARG A 196 -0.38 12.94 -13.75
N ASP A 197 -1.12 13.54 -14.68
CA ASP A 197 -2.57 13.74 -14.61
C ASP A 197 -3.06 14.65 -13.47
N MET A 198 -2.17 15.36 -12.77
CA MET A 198 -2.58 16.40 -11.83
C MET A 198 -2.92 17.72 -12.56
N PRO A 199 -3.99 18.42 -12.18
CA PRO A 199 -4.36 19.69 -12.75
C PRO A 199 -3.36 20.79 -12.34
N LYS A 200 -3.13 21.73 -13.26
CA LYS A 200 -2.37 22.95 -13.02
C LYS A 200 -3.24 24.06 -12.44
#